data_AF-A0A2R6M9I6-F1
#
_entry.id   AF-A0A2R6M9I6-F1
#
_cell.length_a   1.000
_cell.length_b   1.000
_cell.length_c   1.000
_cell.angle_alpha   90.00
_cell.angle_beta   90.00
_cell.angle_gamma   90.00
#
_symmetry.space_group_name_H-M   'P 1'
#
loop_
_entity.id
_entity.type
_entity.pdbx_description
1 polymer ?
#
loop_
_entity_poly.entity_id
_entity_poly.type
_entity_poly.pdbx_seq_one_letter_code
_entity_poly.pdbx_strand_id
1 'polypeptide(L)'
;MVNLDADLSDRDERILRRLVENHAAYTDSDRAAELLANWDEALTRFVKVMPEAYERAVTEEGREDVRNSPPPKARVREESNQAVKGRAD
;
A
#
# COMPACT_ATOMS: atom_id res chain seq x y z
N MET A 1 -1.58 5.61 24.19
CA MET A 1 -2.87 5.98 23.56
C MET A 1 -2.63 6.07 22.05
N VAL A 2 -3.65 6.33 21.22
CA VAL A 2 -3.51 6.44 19.75
C VAL A 2 -4.05 7.78 19.27
N ASN A 3 -3.38 8.36 18.27
CA ASN A 3 -3.77 9.57 17.56
C ASN A 3 -4.50 9.21 16.27
N LEU A 4 -5.50 10.00 15.91
CA LEU A 4 -6.29 9.86 14.69
C LEU A 4 -6.16 11.14 13.87
N ASP A 5 -5.57 11.06 12.68
CA ASP A 5 -5.41 12.20 11.78
C ASP A 5 -6.11 11.94 10.45
N ALA A 6 -6.99 12.85 10.05
CA ALA A 6 -7.60 12.83 8.72
C ALA A 6 -6.68 13.47 7.66
N ASP A 7 -5.70 14.26 8.09
CA ASP A 7 -4.72 14.89 7.21
C ASP A 7 -3.54 13.93 6.96
N LEU A 8 -3.41 13.49 5.72
CA LEU A 8 -2.40 12.53 5.28
C LEU A 8 -1.27 13.30 4.60
N SER A 9 -0.04 13.11 5.08
CA SER A 9 1.12 13.63 4.37
C SER A 9 1.34 12.91 3.04
N ASP A 10 2.09 13.52 2.13
CA ASP A 10 2.50 12.86 0.88
C ASP A 10 3.17 11.50 1.12
N ARG A 11 3.87 11.35 2.26
CA ARG A 11 4.48 10.08 2.65
C ARG A 11 3.43 9.04 2.98
N ASP A 12 2.43 9.42 3.78
CA ASP A 12 1.31 8.55 4.16
C ASP A 12 0.55 8.09 2.91
N GLU A 13 0.23 9.02 2.00
CA GLU A 13 -0.47 8.71 0.75
C GLU A 13 0.33 7.74 -0.14
N ARG A 14 1.64 7.97 -0.32
CA ARG A 14 2.48 7.10 -1.17
C ARG A 14 2.48 5.65 -0.70
N ILE A 15 2.56 5.41 0.61
CA ILE A 15 2.55 4.04 1.15
C ILE A 15 1.16 3.46 1.06
N LEU A 16 0.13 4.23 1.42
CA LEU A 16 -1.25 3.79 1.38
C LEU A 16 -1.60 3.34 -0.04
N ARG A 17 -1.30 4.17 -1.04
CA ARG A 17 -1.50 3.82 -2.44
C ARG A 17 -0.73 2.56 -2.82
N ARG A 18 0.55 2.44 -2.43
CA ARG A 18 1.34 1.23 -2.70
C ARG A 18 0.70 -0.02 -2.11
N LEU A 19 0.20 0.05 -0.88
CA LEU A 19 -0.43 -1.08 -0.21
C LEU A 19 -1.74 -1.48 -0.90
N VAL A 20 -2.54 -0.50 -1.33
CA VAL A 20 -3.79 -0.76 -2.07
C VAL A 20 -3.51 -1.33 -3.47
N GLU A 21 -2.54 -0.78 -4.20
CA GLU A 21 -2.06 -1.32 -5.49
C GLU A 21 -1.60 -2.77 -5.34
N ASN A 22 -0.79 -3.05 -4.32
CA ASN A 22 -0.30 -4.39 -4.05
C ASN A 22 -1.44 -5.35 -3.68
N HIS A 23 -2.39 -4.89 -2.85
CA HIS A 23 -3.55 -5.69 -2.49
C HIS A 23 -4.36 -6.06 -3.74
N ALA A 24 -4.70 -5.08 -4.59
CA ALA A 24 -5.41 -5.32 -5.85
C ALA A 24 -4.70 -6.38 -6.71
N ALA A 25 -3.37 -6.27 -6.87
CA ALA A 25 -2.58 -7.20 -7.66
C ALA A 25 -2.46 -8.61 -7.05
N TYR A 26 -2.48 -8.74 -5.73
CA TYR A 26 -2.37 -10.04 -5.06
C TYR A 26 -3.70 -10.77 -4.91
N THR A 27 -4.82 -10.04 -4.89
CA THR A 27 -6.12 -10.60 -4.53
C THR A 27 -7.21 -10.44 -5.58
N ASP A 28 -6.91 -9.75 -6.69
CA ASP A 28 -7.91 -9.38 -7.71
C ASP A 28 -9.13 -8.66 -7.10
N SER A 29 -8.88 -7.80 -6.10
CA SER A 29 -9.94 -7.12 -5.35
C SER A 29 -10.61 -6.02 -6.19
N ASP A 30 -11.87 -6.25 -6.57
CA ASP A 30 -12.73 -5.23 -7.22
C ASP A 30 -12.81 -3.95 -6.37
N ARG A 31 -12.92 -4.10 -5.04
CA ARG A 31 -12.97 -2.96 -4.14
C ARG A 31 -11.69 -2.12 -4.17
N ALA A 32 -10.53 -2.76 -4.23
CA ALA A 32 -9.26 -2.04 -4.34
C ALA A 32 -9.13 -1.36 -5.70
N ALA A 33 -9.59 -2.00 -6.78
CA ALA A 33 -9.65 -1.39 -8.11
C ALA A 33 -10.54 -0.14 -8.13
N GLU A 34 -11.73 -0.19 -7.51
CA GLU A 34 -12.63 0.97 -7.36
C GLU A 34 -11.98 2.13 -6.60
N LEU A 35 -11.29 1.83 -5.48
CA LEU A 35 -10.59 2.84 -4.69
C LEU A 35 -9.47 3.51 -5.50
N LEU A 36 -8.70 2.73 -6.25
CA LEU A 36 -7.60 3.25 -7.09
C LEU A 36 -8.11 4.06 -8.29
N ALA A 37 -9.27 3.70 -8.84
CA ALA A 37 -9.91 4.43 -9.94
C ALA A 37 -10.42 5.81 -9.51
N ASN A 38 -10.86 5.96 -8.25
CA ASN A 38 -11.37 7.21 -7.68
C ASN A 38 -10.49 7.69 -6.52
N TRP A 39 -9.17 7.66 -6.71
CA TRP A 39 -8.21 7.78 -5.61
C TRP A 39 -8.35 9.06 -4.79
N ASP A 40 -8.44 10.22 -5.44
CA ASP A 40 -8.52 11.50 -4.74
C ASP A 40 -9.75 11.58 -3.83
N GLU A 41 -10.88 11.05 -4.29
CA GLU A 41 -12.11 10.98 -3.51
C GLU A 41 -12.04 9.90 -2.42
N ALA A 42 -11.43 8.75 -2.71
CA ALA A 42 -11.22 7.69 -1.74
C ALA A 42 -10.32 8.17 -0.59
N LEU A 43 -9.28 8.94 -0.90
CA LEU A 43 -8.29 9.45 0.06
C LEU A 43 -8.95 10.26 1.19
N THR A 44 -9.99 11.05 0.87
CA THR A 44 -10.75 11.86 1.84
C THR A 44 -11.42 11.05 2.95
N ARG A 45 -11.54 9.73 2.78
CA ARG A 45 -12.23 8.81 3.71
C ARG A 45 -11.26 7.99 4.55
N PHE A 46 -9.96 8.15 4.37
CA PHE A 46 -8.95 7.49 5.19
C PHE A 46 -8.60 8.31 6.43
N VAL A 47 -8.31 7.61 7.51
CA VAL A 47 -7.80 8.18 8.76
C VAL A 47 -6.52 7.44 9.11
N LYS A 48 -5.45 8.18 9.34
CA LYS A 48 -4.20 7.63 9.87
C LYS A 48 -4.38 7.40 11.36
N VAL A 49 -4.08 6.18 11.79
CA VAL A 49 -3.99 5.81 13.20
C VAL A 49 -2.52 5.71 13.57
N MET A 50 -2.09 6.53 14.53
CA MET A 50 -0.70 6.56 14.99
C MET A 50 -0.63 6.28 16.50
N PRO A 51 -0.09 5.13 16.94
CA PRO A 51 0.16 4.93 18.36
C PRO A 51 1.22 5.90 18.87
N GLU A 52 0.95 6.57 20.00
CA GLU A 52 1.89 7.55 20.58
C GLU A 52 3.26 6.94 20.87
N ALA A 53 3.30 5.68 21.31
CA ALA A 53 4.54 4.97 21.57
C ALA A 53 5.37 4.76 20.29
N TYR A 54 4.71 4.50 19.16
CA TYR A 54 5.38 4.39 17.87
C TYR A 54 5.84 5.77 17.39
N GLU A 55 4.98 6.78 17.50
CA GLU A 55 5.32 8.17 17.13
C GLU A 55 6.57 8.65 17.86
N ARG A 56 6.60 8.49 19.20
CA ARG A 56 7.78 8.81 20.01
C ARG A 56 9.01 8.03 19.59
N ALA A 57 8.87 6.74 19.31
CA ALA A 57 10.00 5.92 18.88
C ALA A 57 10.62 6.43 17.57
N VAL A 58 9.83 6.93 16.62
CA VAL A 58 10.35 7.41 15.34
C VAL A 58 10.78 8.88 15.38
N THR A 59 10.17 9.73 16.22
CA THR A 59 10.49 11.17 16.29
C THR A 59 11.54 11.51 17.35
N GLU A 60 11.50 10.88 18.52
CA GLU A 60 12.41 11.17 19.65
C GLU A 60 13.58 10.18 19.72
N GLU A 61 13.31 8.90 19.54
CA GLU A 61 14.33 7.83 19.69
C GLU A 61 15.10 7.53 18.39
N GLY A 62 14.71 8.18 17.28
CA GLY A 62 15.38 8.05 15.98
C GLY A 62 15.22 6.68 15.33
N ARG A 63 14.20 5.88 15.71
CA ARG A 63 13.91 4.62 15.03
C ARG A 63 13.44 4.87 13.61
N GLU A 64 13.70 3.90 12.73
CA GLU A 64 13.24 3.98 11.35
C GLU A 64 11.70 3.99 11.31
N ASP A 65 11.15 5.04 10.71
CA ASP A 65 9.74 5.05 10.36
C ASP A 65 9.51 4.15 9.14
N VAL A 66 8.74 3.07 9.32
CA VAL A 66 8.43 2.10 8.26
C VAL A 66 7.77 2.75 7.05
N ARG A 67 7.20 3.94 7.23
CA ARG A 67 6.61 4.76 6.18
C ARG A 67 7.66 5.33 5.21
N ASN A 68 8.95 5.30 5.55
CA ASN A 68 10.00 5.78 4.65
C ASN A 68 10.25 4.83 3.48
N SER A 69 9.96 3.55 3.66
CA SER A 69 10.35 2.49 2.73
C SER A 69 9.12 1.63 2.38
N PRO A 70 8.25 2.09 1.47
CA PRO A 70 7.08 1.32 1.07
C PRO A 70 7.50 -0.01 0.43
N PRO A 71 6.70 -1.07 0.58
CA PRO A 71 7.05 -2.37 0.02
C PRO A 71 7.20 -2.29 -1.51
N PRO A 72 7.96 -3.21 -2.12
CA PRO A 72 8.08 -3.28 -3.57
C PRO A 72 6.69 -3.40 -4.21
N LYS A 73 6.54 -2.88 -5.44
CA LYS A 73 5.30 -3.11 -6.21
C LYS A 73 5.11 -4.60 -6.34
N ALA A 74 3.88 -5.06 -6.10
CA ALA A 74 3.49 -6.41 -6.47
C ALA A 74 3.86 -6.60 -7.93
N ARG A 75 4.55 -7.72 -8.22
CA ARG A 75 4.76 -8.10 -9.61
C ARG A 75 3.37 -8.34 -10.16
N VAL A 76 3.00 -7.59 -11.21
CA VAL A 76 1.87 -8.00 -12.05
C VAL A 76 2.15 -9.46 -12.38
N ARG A 77 1.18 -10.36 -12.16
CA ARG A 77 1.24 -11.69 -12.74
C ARG A 77 1.25 -11.48 -14.25
N GLU A 78 2.42 -11.21 -14.82
CA GLU A 78 2.66 -11.44 -16.24
C GLU A 78 2.49 -12.94 -16.43
N GLU A 79 1.28 -13.28 -16.85
CA GLU A 79 0.91 -14.49 -17.56
C GLU A 79 1.85 -15.68 -17.31
N SER A 80 1.46 -16.56 -16.40
CA SER A 80 1.85 -17.98 -16.42
C SER A 80 1.37 -18.72 -17.69
N ASN A 81 1.14 -17.99 -18.80
CA ASN A 81 0.76 -18.49 -20.10
C ASN A 81 1.88 -18.36 -21.13
N GLN A 82 3.14 -18.25 -20.67
CA GLN A 82 4.30 -18.47 -21.52
C GLN A 82 4.47 -19.97 -21.80
N ALA A 83 3.65 -20.44 -22.74
CA ALA A 83 3.89 -21.55 -23.65
C ALA A 83 4.69 -22.74 -23.09
N VAL A 84 3.97 -23.80 -22.71
CA VAL A 84 4.44 -25.17 -23.01
C VAL A 84 4.34 -25.33 -24.53
N LYS A 85 5.27 -24.69 -25.26
CA LYS A 85 5.46 -24.94 -26.68
C LYS A 85 6.13 -26.29 -26.80
N GLY A 86 5.32 -27.28 -27.17
CA GLY A 86 5.66 -28.54 -27.81
C GLY A 86 7.02 -29.16 -27.51
N ARG A 87 6.98 -30.33 -26.89
CA ARG A 87 7.85 -31.43 -27.33
C ARG A 87 7.04 -32.72 -27.36
N ALA A 88 6.43 -32.96 -28.52
CA ALA A 88 6.18 -34.30 -28.98
C ALA A 88 7.51 -34.77 -29.60
N ASP A 89 8.11 -35.80 -29.02
CA ASP A 89 9.07 -36.72 -29.64
C ASP A 89 8.81 -38.10 -29.02
#